data_AF-A0A7W7SIX8-F1
#
_entry.id   AF-A0A7W7SIX8-F1
#
_cell.length_a   1.000
_cell.length_b   1.000
_cell.length_c   1.000
_cell.angle_alpha   90.00
_cell.angle_beta   90.00
_cell.angle_gamma   90.00
#
_symmetry.space_group_name_H-M   'P 1'
#
loop_
_entity.id
_entity.type
_entity.pdbx_description
1 polymer ?
#
loop_
_entity_poly.entity_id
_entity_poly.type
_entity_poly.pdbx_seq_one_letter_code
_entity_poly.pdbx_strand_id
1 'polypeptide(L)'
;MSNEPVTNHGVQQFGGHSQVGNQAIGQHARAVSGPVGFQNLAVDHRALAVELLATVERLLAEHRSELPDGDTPQLEVRRLREELAEQRPEPGVLRRALDRLTAIAAPIAPLAVAVAELTGAVQGILGN
;
A
#
# COMPACT_ATOMS: atom_id res chain seq x y z
N MET A 1 45.61 -25.13 2.70
CA MET A 1 45.33 -23.69 2.92
C MET A 1 44.60 -23.20 1.68
N SER A 2 43.26 -23.10 1.73
CA SER A 2 42.45 -22.66 0.58
C SER A 2 42.25 -21.16 0.69
N ASN A 3 42.78 -20.42 -0.29
CA ASN A 3 42.61 -18.97 -0.39
C ASN A 3 41.30 -18.71 -1.13
N GLU A 4 40.20 -18.50 -0.39
CA GLU A 4 38.92 -18.07 -0.95
C GLU A 4 39.12 -16.69 -1.61
N PRO A 5 38.73 -16.49 -2.88
CA PRO A 5 38.86 -15.19 -3.53
C PRO A 5 37.96 -14.17 -2.82
N VAL A 6 38.54 -13.06 -2.36
CA VAL A 6 37.79 -11.91 -1.83
C VAL A 6 36.91 -11.38 -2.95
N THR A 7 35.62 -11.66 -2.87
CA THR A 7 34.65 -11.22 -3.87
C THR A 7 34.27 -9.77 -3.59
N ASN A 8 34.62 -8.88 -4.52
CA ASN A 8 34.23 -7.47 -4.43
C ASN A 8 32.73 -7.35 -4.77
N HIS A 9 31.96 -6.83 -3.83
CA HIS A 9 30.52 -6.57 -3.95
C HIS A 9 30.20 -5.07 -4.17
N GLY A 10 31.17 -4.27 -4.58
CA GLY A 10 30.99 -2.83 -4.79
C GLY A 10 30.37 -2.49 -6.15
N VAL A 11 29.60 -1.41 -6.20
CA VAL A 11 29.20 -0.74 -7.44
C VAL A 11 30.24 0.34 -7.77
N GLN A 12 30.83 0.30 -8.96
CA GLN A 12 31.66 1.38 -9.49
C GLN A 12 30.92 2.09 -10.63
N GLN A 13 30.76 3.40 -10.49
CA GLN A 13 30.15 4.24 -11.52
C GLN A 13 31.02 5.45 -11.81
N PHE A 14 31.22 5.76 -13.09
CA PHE A 14 32.00 6.90 -13.56
C PHE A 14 31.16 7.77 -14.50
N GLY A 15 31.05 9.08 -14.19
CA GLY A 15 30.55 10.14 -15.07
C GLY A 15 29.04 10.13 -15.41
N GLY A 16 28.42 11.32 -15.42
CA GLY A 16 27.01 11.53 -15.81
C GLY A 16 26.01 11.15 -14.71
N HIS A 17 24.93 11.94 -14.57
CA HIS A 17 23.95 11.84 -13.49
C HIS A 17 23.53 10.39 -13.20
N SER A 18 23.77 9.93 -11.97
CA SER A 18 23.34 8.60 -11.52
C SER A 18 22.02 8.69 -10.78
N GLN A 19 21.04 7.88 -11.17
CA GLN A 19 19.83 7.65 -10.39
C GLN A 19 19.73 6.15 -10.09
N VAL A 20 20.23 5.74 -8.93
CA VAL A 20 20.11 4.36 -8.45
C VAL A 20 18.96 4.24 -7.44
N GLY A 21 18.12 3.22 -7.61
CA GLY A 21 17.05 2.86 -6.68
C GLY A 21 17.56 2.02 -5.51
N ASN A 22 16.67 1.28 -4.83
CA ASN A 22 17.05 0.40 -3.73
C ASN A 22 17.94 -0.75 -4.23
N GLN A 23 19.20 -0.76 -3.79
CA GLN A 23 20.19 -1.76 -4.14
C GLN A 23 20.70 -2.45 -2.88
N ALA A 24 20.88 -3.77 -2.96
CA ALA A 24 21.50 -4.57 -1.92
C ALA A 24 22.54 -5.48 -2.58
N ILE A 25 23.78 -5.43 -2.09
CA ILE A 25 24.92 -6.11 -2.72
C ILE A 25 25.70 -6.90 -1.66
N GLY A 26 25.98 -8.18 -1.95
CA GLY A 26 26.64 -9.11 -1.03
C GLY A 26 25.83 -10.39 -0.79
N GLN A 27 26.48 -11.43 -0.28
CA GLN A 27 25.81 -12.67 0.11
C GLN A 27 24.87 -12.37 1.29
N HIS A 28 23.57 -12.71 1.16
CA HIS A 28 22.47 -12.34 2.07
C HIS A 28 21.96 -10.89 2.00
N ALA A 29 22.37 -10.10 1.01
CA ALA A 29 21.86 -8.74 0.87
C ALA A 29 20.39 -8.75 0.41
N ARG A 30 19.52 -8.01 1.13
CA ARG A 30 18.09 -7.86 0.78
C ARG A 30 17.76 -6.39 0.65
N ALA A 31 17.29 -5.98 -0.53
CA ALA A 31 16.67 -4.69 -0.75
C ALA A 31 15.16 -4.84 -0.57
N VAL A 32 14.55 -3.97 0.23
CA VAL A 32 13.09 -3.90 0.39
C VAL A 32 12.68 -2.50 -0.08
N SER A 33 11.89 -2.43 -1.15
CA SER A 33 11.15 -1.21 -1.47
C SER A 33 9.87 -1.17 -0.66
N GLY A 34 9.79 -0.23 0.28
CA GLY A 34 8.49 0.36 0.62
C GLY A 34 8.00 1.22 -0.56
N PRO A 35 6.75 1.69 -0.56
CA PRO A 35 6.22 2.47 -1.69
C PRO A 35 7.10 3.72 -1.92
N VAL A 36 7.89 3.66 -2.99
CA VAL A 36 8.70 4.77 -3.50
C VAL A 36 7.81 5.58 -4.41
N GLY A 37 7.22 6.65 -3.89
CA GLY A 37 6.51 7.64 -4.69
C GLY A 37 7.44 8.77 -5.13
N PHE A 38 8.37 8.53 -6.04
CA PHE A 38 8.95 9.61 -6.86
C PHE A 38 8.24 9.62 -8.22
N GLN A 39 6.99 10.08 -8.24
CA GLN A 39 6.39 10.65 -9.45
C GLN A 39 5.38 11.73 -9.09
N ASN A 40 5.83 12.97 -9.31
CA ASN A 40 5.03 14.16 -9.57
C ASN A 40 4.27 14.02 -10.90
N LEU A 41 3.53 12.93 -11.09
CA LEU A 41 2.39 12.89 -12.00
C LEU A 41 1.21 13.29 -11.13
N ALA A 42 0.30 14.12 -11.62
CA ALA A 42 -0.92 14.45 -10.90
C ALA A 42 -1.73 13.15 -10.71
N VAL A 43 -1.42 12.39 -9.65
CA VAL A 43 -2.16 11.19 -9.28
C VAL A 43 -3.52 11.70 -8.83
N ASP A 44 -4.54 11.33 -9.59
CA ASP A 44 -5.91 11.51 -9.13
C ASP A 44 -6.14 10.52 -7.99
N HIS A 45 -5.81 10.95 -6.77
CA HIS A 45 -5.95 10.16 -5.56
C HIS A 45 -7.39 9.69 -5.33
N ARG A 46 -8.38 10.41 -5.87
CA ARG A 46 -9.78 10.00 -5.80
C ARG A 46 -10.06 8.85 -6.76
N ALA A 47 -9.59 8.92 -8.00
CA ALA A 47 -9.69 7.78 -8.93
C ALA A 47 -8.99 6.53 -8.38
N LEU A 48 -7.77 6.70 -7.86
CA LEU A 48 -7.00 5.61 -7.23
C LEU A 48 -7.74 5.01 -6.03
N ALA A 49 -8.32 5.84 -5.15
CA ALA A 49 -9.09 5.34 -4.01
C ALA A 49 -10.32 4.53 -4.44
N VAL A 50 -10.97 4.89 -5.56
CA VAL A 50 -12.11 4.13 -6.10
C VAL A 50 -11.67 2.76 -6.63
N GLU A 51 -10.55 2.68 -7.35
CA GLU A 51 -9.99 1.41 -7.83
C GLU A 51 -9.57 0.48 -6.68
N LEU A 52 -8.93 1.06 -5.66
CA LEU A 52 -8.52 0.32 -4.47
C LEU A 52 -9.73 -0.15 -3.65
N LEU A 53 -10.79 0.65 -3.55
CA LEU A 53 -12.06 0.21 -2.95
C LEU A 53 -12.63 -1.01 -3.67
N ALA A 54 -12.67 -1.00 -5.00
CA ALA A 54 -13.16 -2.16 -5.78
C ALA A 54 -12.28 -3.40 -5.55
N THR A 55 -10.97 -3.21 -5.39
CA THR A 55 -10.03 -4.29 -5.07
C THR A 55 -10.30 -4.85 -3.67
N VAL A 56 -10.50 -3.99 -2.67
CA VAL A 56 -10.86 -4.40 -1.30
C VAL A 56 -12.17 -5.18 -1.30
N GLU A 57 -13.20 -4.75 -2.03
CA GLU A 57 -14.47 -5.49 -2.13
C GLU A 57 -14.32 -6.88 -2.72
N ARG A 58 -13.56 -6.99 -3.80
CA ARG A 58 -13.29 -8.28 -4.43
C ARG A 58 -12.58 -9.21 -3.44
N LEU A 59 -11.56 -8.73 -2.74
CA LEU A 59 -10.81 -9.52 -1.75
C LEU A 59 -11.69 -9.90 -0.55
N LEU A 60 -12.57 -9.01 -0.08
CA LEU A 60 -13.54 -9.33 0.97
C LEU A 60 -14.52 -10.43 0.54
N ALA A 61 -14.94 -10.43 -0.73
CA ALA A 61 -15.79 -11.47 -1.27
C ALA A 61 -15.04 -12.81 -1.41
N GLU A 62 -13.79 -12.77 -1.88
CA GLU A 62 -12.93 -13.95 -2.04
C GLU A 62 -12.60 -14.61 -0.70
N HIS A 63 -12.31 -13.83 0.34
CA HIS A 63 -11.91 -14.32 1.66
C HIS A 63 -13.06 -14.36 2.67
N ARG A 64 -14.33 -14.36 2.22
CA ARG A 64 -15.49 -14.24 3.11
C ARG A 64 -15.52 -15.27 4.24
N SER A 65 -15.09 -16.51 3.99
CA SER A 65 -15.06 -17.59 4.98
C SER A 65 -13.97 -17.43 6.05
N GLU A 66 -12.98 -16.58 5.79
CA GLU A 66 -11.84 -16.32 6.69
C GLU A 66 -12.06 -15.05 7.54
N LEU A 67 -13.10 -14.27 7.24
CA LEU A 67 -13.40 -13.03 7.95
C LEU A 67 -14.10 -13.32 9.29
N PRO A 68 -13.60 -12.76 10.41
CA PRO A 68 -14.18 -13.00 11.73
C PRO A 68 -15.55 -12.32 11.93
N ASP A 69 -15.83 -11.22 11.20
CA ASP A 69 -16.89 -10.27 11.54
C ASP A 69 -18.07 -10.19 10.55
N GLY A 70 -18.32 -11.27 9.80
CA GLY A 70 -19.52 -11.40 8.94
C GLY A 70 -19.69 -10.28 7.92
N ASP A 71 -20.79 -9.52 8.02
CA ASP A 71 -21.15 -8.44 7.08
C ASP A 71 -20.57 -7.05 7.47
N THR A 72 -19.87 -6.96 8.60
CA THR A 72 -19.24 -5.71 9.10
C THR A 72 -18.27 -5.07 8.09
N PRO A 73 -17.32 -5.81 7.48
CA PRO A 73 -16.41 -5.20 6.50
C PRO A 73 -17.13 -4.56 5.30
N GLN A 74 -18.23 -5.14 4.82
CA GLN A 74 -19.01 -4.62 3.71
C GLN A 74 -19.70 -3.30 4.07
N LEU A 75 -20.15 -3.15 5.31
CA LEU A 75 -20.69 -1.87 5.81
C LEU A 75 -19.63 -0.77 5.84
N GLU A 76 -18.42 -1.09 6.28
CA GLU A 76 -17.32 -0.12 6.32
C GLU A 76 -16.86 0.29 4.93
N VAL A 77 -16.79 -0.64 3.98
CA VAL A 77 -16.49 -0.31 2.59
C VAL A 77 -17.60 0.56 1.96
N ARG A 78 -18.88 0.25 2.24
CA ARG A 78 -19.99 1.08 1.77
C ARG A 78 -19.88 2.51 2.32
N ARG A 79 -19.56 2.65 3.60
CA ARG A 79 -19.36 3.94 4.25
C ARG A 79 -18.20 4.72 3.64
N LEU A 80 -17.07 4.06 3.35
CA LEU A 80 -15.95 4.72 2.66
C LEU A 80 -16.34 5.19 1.26
N ARG A 81 -17.09 4.38 0.51
CA ARG A 81 -17.58 4.78 -0.82
C ARG A 81 -18.49 5.99 -0.75
N GLU A 82 -19.46 5.98 0.17
CA GLU A 82 -20.39 7.09 0.38
C GLU A 82 -19.62 8.38 0.71
N GLU A 83 -18.71 8.31 1.68
CA GLU A 83 -17.92 9.45 2.13
C GLU A 83 -16.94 9.96 1.05
N LEU A 84 -16.33 9.07 0.27
CA LEU A 84 -15.46 9.44 -0.85
C LEU A 84 -16.24 10.01 -2.04
N ALA A 85 -17.54 9.78 -2.15
CA ALA A 85 -18.38 10.40 -3.17
C ALA A 85 -18.71 11.86 -2.82
N GLU A 86 -18.69 12.22 -1.54
CA GLU A 86 -18.95 13.59 -1.08
C GLU A 86 -17.98 14.61 -1.69
N GLN A 87 -18.47 15.83 -1.93
CA GLN A 87 -17.62 16.94 -2.40
C GLN A 87 -16.57 17.34 -1.36
N ARG A 88 -16.90 17.16 -0.08
CA ARG A 88 -16.01 17.42 1.06
C ARG A 88 -16.09 16.25 2.03
N PRO A 89 -15.28 15.20 1.81
CA PRO A 89 -15.24 14.05 2.71
C PRO A 89 -14.83 14.45 4.12
N GLU A 90 -15.47 13.89 5.13
CA GLU A 90 -15.12 14.08 6.53
C GLU A 90 -13.90 13.21 6.91
N PRO A 91 -12.74 13.81 7.26
CA PRO A 91 -11.52 13.06 7.57
C PRO A 91 -11.70 12.05 8.71
N GLY A 92 -12.48 12.42 9.73
CA GLY A 92 -12.73 11.59 10.90
C GLY A 92 -13.63 10.39 10.60
N VAL A 93 -14.48 10.44 9.58
CA VAL A 93 -15.28 9.31 9.14
C VAL A 93 -14.41 8.32 8.38
N LEU A 94 -13.66 8.81 7.40
CA LEU A 94 -12.74 8.01 6.59
C LEU A 94 -11.72 7.26 7.45
N ARG A 95 -11.06 7.98 8.38
CA ARG A 95 -10.06 7.39 9.26
C ARG A 95 -10.63 6.27 10.12
N ARG A 96 -11.79 6.49 10.76
CA ARG A 96 -12.44 5.47 11.60
C ARG A 96 -12.83 4.22 10.81
N ALA A 97 -13.29 4.38 9.58
CA ALA A 97 -13.65 3.25 8.72
C ALA A 97 -12.40 2.48 8.24
N LEU A 98 -11.33 3.18 7.86
CA LEU A 98 -10.05 2.57 7.49
C LEU A 98 -9.38 1.84 8.66
N ASP A 99 -9.40 2.40 9.87
CA ASP A 99 -8.84 1.76 11.07
C ASP A 99 -9.56 0.43 11.35
N ARG A 100 -10.90 0.39 11.21
CA ARG A 100 -11.68 -0.84 11.39
C ARG A 100 -11.41 -1.86 10.29
N LEU A 101 -11.36 -1.44 9.03
CA LEU A 101 -11.00 -2.35 7.93
C LEU A 101 -9.59 -2.90 8.09
N THR A 102 -8.64 -2.12 8.60
CA THR A 102 -7.28 -2.57 8.86
C THR A 102 -7.26 -3.68 9.93
N ALA A 103 -8.04 -3.51 11.00
CA ALA A 103 -8.15 -4.53 12.04
C ALA A 103 -8.77 -5.84 11.51
N ILE A 104 -9.83 -5.74 10.70
CA ILE A 104 -10.49 -6.89 10.07
C ILE A 104 -9.57 -7.59 9.06
N ALA A 105 -8.77 -6.81 8.32
CA ALA A 105 -7.89 -7.30 7.27
C ALA A 105 -6.58 -7.91 7.78
N ALA A 106 -6.18 -7.62 9.02
CA ALA A 106 -4.92 -8.07 9.61
C ALA A 106 -4.59 -9.57 9.41
N PRO A 107 -5.52 -10.54 9.53
CA PRO A 107 -5.21 -11.95 9.29
C PRO A 107 -5.03 -12.33 7.81
N ILE A 108 -5.49 -11.50 6.87
CA ILE A 108 -5.53 -11.81 5.43
C ILE A 108 -4.56 -10.88 4.71
N ALA A 109 -3.32 -11.34 4.48
CA ALA A 109 -2.24 -10.50 3.96
C ALA A 109 -2.58 -9.73 2.66
N PRO A 110 -3.22 -10.33 1.63
CA PRO A 110 -3.60 -9.59 0.42
C PRO A 110 -4.58 -8.44 0.71
N LEU A 111 -5.52 -8.66 1.63
CA LEU A 111 -6.50 -7.66 2.03
C LEU A 111 -5.85 -6.54 2.85
N ALA A 112 -4.94 -6.89 3.76
CA ALA A 112 -4.19 -5.91 4.56
C ALA A 112 -3.36 -4.96 3.68
N VAL A 113 -2.73 -5.48 2.62
CA VAL A 113 -2.00 -4.66 1.64
C VAL A 113 -2.94 -3.72 0.90
N ALA A 114 -4.06 -4.23 0.37
CA ALA A 114 -5.04 -3.40 -0.35
C ALA A 114 -5.63 -2.28 0.52
N VAL A 115 -5.91 -2.55 1.81
CA VAL A 115 -6.40 -1.54 2.76
C VAL A 115 -5.31 -0.50 3.09
N ALA A 116 -4.04 -0.89 3.17
CA ALA A 116 -2.93 0.03 3.38
C ALA A 116 -2.73 0.97 2.19
N GLU A 117 -2.81 0.45 0.95
CA GLU A 117 -2.76 1.27 -0.27
C GLU A 117 -3.94 2.23 -0.34
N LEU A 118 -5.16 1.76 -0.02
CA LEU A 118 -6.35 2.60 0.05
C LEU A 118 -6.17 3.73 1.07
N THR A 119 -5.59 3.43 2.23
CA THR A 119 -5.28 4.43 3.26
C THR A 119 -4.34 5.50 2.72
N GLY A 120 -3.30 5.13 1.99
CA GLY A 120 -2.39 6.08 1.34
C GLY A 120 -3.09 6.96 0.30
N ALA A 121 -3.95 6.38 -0.54
CA ALA A 121 -4.74 7.13 -1.52
C ALA A 121 -5.67 8.13 -0.83
N VAL A 122 -6.38 7.72 0.22
CA VAL A 122 -7.27 8.59 1.00
C VAL A 122 -6.50 9.72 1.69
N GLN A 123 -5.31 9.46 2.22
CA GLN A 123 -4.45 10.51 2.80
C GLN A 123 -4.04 11.55 1.75
N GLY A 124 -3.75 11.14 0.51
CA GLY A 124 -3.49 12.04 -0.60
C GLY A 124 -4.68 12.93 -0.98
N ILE A 125 -5.93 12.46 -0.80
CA ILE A 125 -7.14 13.28 -0.98
C ILE A 125 -7.28 14.33 0.12
N LEU A 126 -6.94 13.95 1.36
CA LEU A 126 -7.11 14.80 2.55
C LEU A 126 -6.02 15.87 2.70
N GLY A 127 -4.96 15.82 1.88
CA GLY A 127 -3.95 16.87 1.81
C GLY A 127 -2.98 16.90 3.00
N ASN A 128 -2.58 15.73 3.51
CA ASN A 128 -1.43 15.63 4.41
C ASN A 128 -0.10 15.69 3.65
#